data_AF-A0A699X430-F1
#
_entry.id   AF-A0A699X430-F1
#
_cell.length_a   1.000
_cell.length_b   1.000
_cell.length_c   1.000
_cell.angle_alpha   90.00
_cell.angle_beta   90.00
_cell.angle_gamma   90.00
#
_symmetry.space_group_name_H-M   'P 1'
#
loop_
_entity.id
_entity.type
_entity.pdbx_description
1 polymer ?
#
loop_
_entity_poly.entity_id
_entity_poly.type
_entity_poly.pdbx_seq_one_letter_code
_entity_poly.pdbx_strand_id
1 'polypeptide(L)'
;GHAEHTLTNVDFSGMPRVPPYILCRVLDVKFLADFETDEVYAKIRLSPLGSSFDGYDYDDEVTLVETHRGSESSDKPTSFAKTLTQSDANNGGGFSV
;
A
#
# COMPACT_ATOMS: atom_id res chain seq x y z
N GLY A 1 3.06 -5.54 13.21
CA GLY A 1 3.46 -4.53 12.20
C GLY A 1 4.15 -5.21 11.04
N HIS A 2 5.22 -4.63 10.49
CA HIS A 2 5.85 -5.17 9.27
C HIS A 2 6.33 -6.63 9.40
N ALA A 3 7.00 -6.97 10.51
CA ALA A 3 7.44 -8.34 10.79
C ALA A 3 6.30 -9.34 11.09
N GLU A 4 5.08 -8.85 11.29
CA GLU A 4 3.90 -9.70 11.48
C GLU A 4 3.23 -10.03 10.13
N HIS A 5 3.45 -9.18 9.12
CA HIS A 5 2.97 -9.43 7.76
C HIS A 5 3.89 -10.36 6.97
N THR A 6 5.11 -10.62 7.45
CA THR A 6 6.01 -11.57 6.79
C THR A 6 5.53 -13.00 7.03
N LEU A 7 5.58 -13.84 5.98
CA LEU A 7 5.25 -15.27 6.07
C LEU A 7 6.30 -16.11 6.82
N THR A 8 7.33 -15.46 7.36
CA THR A 8 8.47 -16.08 8.03
C THR A 8 8.71 -15.44 9.39
N ASN A 9 9.21 -16.22 10.35
CA ASN A 9 9.69 -15.67 11.60
C ASN A 9 10.90 -14.76 11.36
N VAL A 10 10.81 -13.51 11.85
CA VAL A 10 11.91 -12.56 11.81
C VAL A 10 12.73 -12.70 13.10
N ASP A 11 14.01 -13.04 12.96
CA ASP A 11 14.94 -13.03 14.09
C ASP A 11 15.53 -11.62 14.26
N PHE A 12 15.31 -11.05 15.46
CA PHE A 12 15.81 -9.74 15.83
C PHE A 12 17.12 -9.80 16.64
N SER A 13 17.62 -10.99 16.97
CA SER A 13 18.76 -11.19 17.87
C SER A 13 20.05 -10.51 17.39
N GLY A 14 20.24 -10.43 16.07
CA GLY A 14 21.41 -9.79 15.45
C GLY A 14 21.21 -8.32 15.08
N MET A 15 20.06 -7.72 15.38
CA MET A 15 19.77 -6.34 14.95
C MET A 15 20.01 -5.33 16.08
N PRO A 16 20.54 -4.13 15.76
CA PRO A 16 20.55 -3.03 16.72
C PRO A 16 19.11 -2.68 17.12
N ARG A 17 18.94 -2.12 18.32
CA ARG A 17 17.62 -1.79 18.86
C ARG A 17 16.89 -0.81 17.95
N VAL A 18 15.91 -1.31 17.19
CA VAL A 18 15.05 -0.50 16.33
C VAL A 18 13.96 0.14 17.17
N PRO A 19 13.67 1.44 17.02
CA PRO A 19 12.51 2.05 17.66
C PRO A 19 11.20 1.36 17.23
N PRO A 20 10.17 1.33 18.10
CA PRO A 20 8.88 0.74 17.74
C PRO A 20 8.18 1.50 16.59
N TYR A 21 8.59 2.75 16.33
CA TYR A 21 8.09 3.60 15.26
C TYR A 21 9.24 4.38 14.61
N ILE A 22 9.24 4.47 13.29
CA ILE A 22 10.20 5.25 12.52
C ILE A 22 9.40 6.25 11.68
N LEU A 23 9.60 7.55 11.91
CA LEU A 23 9.00 8.58 11.09
C LEU A 23 9.70 8.61 9.72
N CYS A 24 8.94 8.60 8.63
CA CYS A 24 9.47 8.54 7.27
C CYS A 24 8.74 9.50 6.33
N ARG A 25 9.46 10.07 5.36
CA ARG A 25 8.88 10.66 4.15
C ARG A 25 8.54 9.53 3.18
N VAL A 26 7.32 9.53 2.65
CA VAL A 26 6.93 8.63 1.55
C VAL A 26 7.51 9.21 0.26
N LEU A 27 8.35 8.43 -0.41
CA LEU A 27 9.02 8.85 -1.64
C LEU A 27 8.34 8.32 -2.91
N ASP A 28 7.56 7.25 -2.80
CA ASP A 28 6.84 6.62 -3.91
C ASP A 28 5.85 5.57 -3.38
N VAL A 29 4.74 5.38 -4.10
CA VAL A 29 3.76 4.31 -3.87
C VAL A 29 3.37 3.70 -5.22
N LYS A 30 3.67 2.42 -5.41
CA LYS A 30 3.27 1.65 -6.60
C LYS A 30 2.22 0.62 -6.24
N PHE A 31 1.09 0.65 -6.93
CA PHE A 31 0.05 -0.38 -6.84
C PHE A 31 0.32 -1.50 -7.84
N LEU A 32 0.34 -2.73 -7.37
CA LEU A 32 0.77 -3.90 -8.13
C LEU A 32 -0.17 -5.08 -7.81
N ALA A 33 -0.18 -6.07 -8.69
CA ALA A 33 -0.80 -7.38 -8.46
C ALA A 33 0.17 -8.47 -8.90
N ASP A 34 0.17 -9.60 -8.20
CA ASP A 34 0.85 -10.80 -8.67
C ASP A 34 0.16 -11.31 -9.95
N PHE A 35 0.96 -11.69 -10.95
CA PHE A 35 0.44 -12.06 -12.28
C PHE A 35 -0.22 -13.44 -12.30
N GLU A 36 0.12 -14.33 -11.36
CA GLU A 36 -0.43 -15.68 -11.30
C GLU A 36 -1.60 -15.78 -10.32
N THR A 37 -1.51 -15.11 -9.17
CA THR A 37 -2.50 -15.24 -8.08
C THR A 37 -3.52 -14.10 -8.00
N ASP A 38 -3.35 -13.03 -8.79
CA ASP A 38 -4.09 -11.78 -8.69
C ASP A 38 -4.02 -11.11 -7.30
N GLU A 39 -3.08 -11.51 -6.43
CA GLU A 39 -2.90 -10.91 -5.12
C GLU A 39 -2.40 -9.45 -5.25
N VAL A 40 -3.20 -8.50 -4.77
CA VAL A 40 -2.87 -7.07 -4.83
C VAL A 40 -1.92 -6.66 -3.71
N TYR A 41 -0.92 -5.84 -4.02
CA TYR A 41 0.00 -5.28 -3.03
C TYR A 41 0.49 -3.88 -3.43
N ALA A 42 1.05 -3.16 -2.45
CA ALA A 42 1.65 -1.85 -2.67
C ALA A 42 3.14 -1.88 -2.33
N LYS A 43 3.97 -1.35 -3.23
CA LYS A 43 5.39 -1.09 -2.95
C LYS A 43 5.56 0.37 -2.52
N ILE A 44 5.83 0.55 -1.23
CA ILE A 44 5.99 1.87 -0.62
C ILE A 44 7.49 2.12 -0.41
N ARG A 45 8.03 3.19 -0.98
CA ARG A 45 9.42 3.62 -0.76
C ARG A 45 9.45 4.69 0.32
N LEU A 46 10.21 4.44 1.39
CA LEU A 46 10.28 5.32 2.56
C LEU A 46 11.71 5.85 2.76
N SER A 47 11.82 7.11 3.20
CA SER A 47 13.07 7.70 3.71
C SER A 47 12.89 8.08 5.17
N PRO A 48 13.65 7.49 6.12
CA PRO A 48 13.59 7.88 7.52
C PRO A 48 13.91 9.35 7.71
N LEU A 49 13.14 10.03 8.55
CA LEU A 49 13.44 11.37 9.03
C LEU A 49 14.23 11.23 10.35
N GLY A 50 15.41 11.86 10.43
CA GLY A 50 16.24 11.82 11.63
C GLY A 50 15.57 12.50 12.84
N SER A 51 16.09 12.25 14.05
CA SER A 51 15.58 12.81 15.31
C SER A 51 15.72 14.33 15.43
N SER A 52 16.51 14.96 14.56
CA SER A 52 16.78 16.40 14.50
C SER A 52 15.77 17.15 13.62
N PHE A 53 14.52 16.71 13.60
CA PHE A 53 13.46 17.40 12.87
C PHE A 53 13.04 18.67 13.65
N ASP A 54 14.00 19.59 13.81
CA ASP A 54 13.82 20.95 14.29
C ASP A 54 13.53 21.81 13.06
N GLY A 55 12.27 22.15 12.83
CA GLY A 55 11.88 23.12 11.83
C GLY A 55 11.78 22.53 10.43
N TYR A 56 10.55 22.21 10.06
CA TYR A 56 10.12 22.03 8.68
C TYR A 56 10.66 23.16 7.78
N ASP A 57 11.53 22.82 6.83
CA ASP A 57 11.65 23.59 5.59
C ASP A 57 10.48 23.17 4.69
N TYR A 58 9.35 23.85 4.89
CA TYR A 58 8.11 23.68 4.14
C TYR A 58 8.23 24.17 2.67
N ASP A 59 9.43 24.49 2.16
CA ASP A 59 9.57 25.02 0.80
C ASP A 59 9.35 23.97 -0.31
N ASP A 60 9.44 22.67 0.01
CA ASP A 60 9.14 21.56 -0.92
C ASP A 60 7.79 20.86 -0.61
N GLU A 61 6.98 21.41 0.29
CA GLU A 61 5.64 20.85 0.58
C GLU A 61 4.57 21.37 -0.38
N VAL A 62 4.79 22.50 -1.05
CA VAL A 62 3.87 23.04 -2.06
C VAL A 62 3.91 22.19 -3.35
N THR A 63 5.01 21.51 -3.64
CA THR A 63 5.21 20.74 -4.89
C THR A 63 4.80 19.27 -4.79
N LEU A 64 4.86 18.65 -3.61
CA LEU A 64 4.51 17.23 -3.47
C LEU A 64 3.05 16.95 -3.13
N VAL A 65 2.36 17.89 -2.45
CA VAL A 65 0.92 17.78 -2.26
C VAL A 65 0.17 17.97 -3.59
N GLU A 66 0.79 18.66 -4.56
CA GLU A 66 0.22 18.84 -5.90
C GLU A 66 0.36 17.62 -6.81
N THR A 67 1.33 16.71 -6.60
CA THR A 67 1.50 15.56 -7.51
C THR A 67 0.41 14.49 -7.37
N HIS A 68 -0.36 14.51 -6.27
CA HIS A 68 -1.53 13.64 -6.08
C HIS A 68 -2.86 14.39 -5.88
N ARG A 69 -2.88 15.72 -6.05
CA ARG A 69 -4.13 16.47 -6.27
C ARG A 69 -4.52 16.53 -7.76
N GLY A 70 -3.77 15.85 -8.62
CA GLY A 70 -4.04 15.73 -10.05
C GLY A 70 -4.94 14.55 -10.44
N SER A 71 -6.04 14.27 -9.71
CA SER A 71 -7.17 13.50 -10.25
C SER A 71 -8.43 13.54 -9.36
N GLU A 72 -8.73 14.66 -8.69
CA GLU A 72 -10.02 14.81 -7.97
C GLU A 72 -11.22 15.07 -8.90
N SER A 73 -11.07 14.77 -10.20
CA SER A 73 -12.19 14.69 -11.16
C SER A 73 -12.31 13.29 -11.78
N SER A 74 -11.75 12.25 -11.17
CA SER A 74 -11.99 10.89 -11.65
C SER A 74 -13.41 10.49 -11.26
N ASP A 75 -14.33 10.47 -12.21
CA ASP A 75 -15.60 9.77 -12.11
C ASP A 75 -15.36 8.39 -11.49
N LYS A 76 -15.71 8.22 -10.21
CA LYS A 76 -15.58 6.90 -9.56
C LYS A 76 -16.49 5.96 -10.34
N PRO A 77 -15.95 4.90 -10.97
CA PRO A 77 -16.78 3.98 -11.74
C PRO A 77 -17.77 3.30 -10.79
N THR A 78 -19.01 3.11 -11.25
CA THR A 78 -19.98 2.30 -10.51
C THR A 78 -19.47 0.86 -10.43
N SER A 79 -19.21 0.37 -9.22
CA SER A 79 -18.67 -0.97 -8.98
C SER A 79 -19.55 -1.76 -8.01
N PHE A 80 -19.67 -3.07 -8.23
CA PHE A 80 -20.24 -4.02 -7.28
C PHE A 80 -19.27 -5.20 -7.11
N ALA A 81 -19.30 -5.84 -5.94
CA ALA A 81 -18.56 -7.07 -5.68
C ALA A 81 -19.55 -8.18 -5.34
N LYS A 82 -19.40 -9.35 -5.97
CA LYS A 82 -20.25 -10.51 -5.73
C LYS A 82 -19.37 -11.66 -5.21
N THR A 83 -19.72 -12.21 -4.06
CA THR A 83 -19.19 -13.51 -3.62
C THR A 83 -19.76 -14.59 -4.52
N LEU A 84 -18.89 -15.35 -5.18
CA LEU A 84 -19.31 -16.40 -6.12
C LEU A 84 -20.09 -17.50 -5.40
N THR A 85 -21.20 -17.91 -6.00
CA THR A 85 -21.99 -19.08 -5.61
C THR A 85 -21.49 -20.33 -6.34
N GLN A 86 -21.91 -21.51 -5.89
CA GLN A 86 -21.50 -22.77 -6.55
C GLN A 86 -21.91 -22.82 -8.04
N SER A 87 -23.05 -22.23 -8.40
CA SER A 87 -23.51 -22.17 -9.79
C SER A 87 -22.73 -21.16 -10.64
N ASP A 88 -22.09 -20.16 -10.05
CA ASP A 88 -21.24 -19.22 -10.80
C ASP A 88 -19.89 -19.88 -11.19
N ALA A 89 -19.44 -20.90 -10.44
CA ALA A 89 -18.11 -21.51 -10.55
C ALA A 89 -18.10 -22.94 -11.14
N ASN A 90 -19.26 -23.47 -11.57
CA ASN A 90 -19.34 -24.80 -12.18
C ASN A 90 -19.32 -24.75 -13.72
N ASN A 91 -18.76 -25.79 -14.35
CA ASN A 91 -18.76 -25.91 -15.81
C ASN A 91 -20.18 -26.22 -16.32
N GLY A 92 -20.95 -25.19 -16.64
CA GLY A 92 -22.31 -25.30 -17.16
C GLY A 92 -23.36 -24.47 -16.41
N GLY A 93 -23.01 -23.84 -15.28
CA GLY A 93 -23.83 -22.80 -14.67
C GLY A 93 -23.56 -21.42 -15.26
N GLY A 94 -24.39 -20.44 -14.87
CA GLY A 94 -24.29 -19.06 -15.32
C GLY A 94 -23.87 -18.13 -14.20
N PHE A 95 -23.37 -16.94 -14.58
CA PHE A 95 -23.13 -15.84 -13.65
C PHE A 95 -24.39 -14.98 -13.53
N SER A 96 -24.99 -14.93 -12.34
CA SER A 96 -26.16 -14.07 -12.10
C SER A 96 -25.73 -12.70 -11.57
N VAL A 97 -26.13 -11.61 -12.23
CA VAL A 97 -25.90 -10.23 -11.77
C VAL A 97 -27.12 -9.72 -11.01
#